data_AF-A0A443LEL1-F1
#
_entry.id   AF-A0A443LEL1-F1
#
_cell.length_a   1.000
_cell.length_b   1.000
_cell.length_c   1.000
_cell.angle_alpha   90.00
_cell.angle_beta   90.00
_cell.angle_gamma   90.00
#
_symmetry.space_group_name_H-M   'P 1'
#
loop_
_entity.id
_entity.type
_entity.pdbx_description
1 polymer ?
#
loop_
_entity_poly.entity_id
_entity_poly.type
_entity_poly.pdbx_seq_one_letter_code
_entity_poly.pdbx_strand_id
1 'polypeptide(L)'
;MRNGHVGTRGFGTFDAGAWIAEGDGLRTSAEAMRKLWRERKAAFSTDLHAAGGRAGPVIARDWSAITGMPRASVLLLAYAVEMYLKAGVVKAFAECSEASLDKYLRTLGHRYEDIAKEIEFPLNADDAKHFEALGQMVTTGARYPVAVEPGAAPGYVEQAALENARAFPIWSEGDFAEWLDLAARLRAHAQKIDQDPACTAHFGSQQIDSDGWIAWRRGGHLSPRITWKPSSEQRKRKTGRAELHAMMAREEELFLLPLHGWPRARIFLIDKKDARKDLPE
;
A
#
# COMPACT_ATOMS: atom_id res chain seq x y z
N MET A 1 0.31 -22.08 22.11
CA MET A 1 -0.32 -21.17 21.12
C MET A 1 0.51 -21.25 19.85
N ARG A 2 -0.10 -21.46 18.68
CA ARG A 2 0.64 -21.29 17.41
C ARG A 2 1.01 -19.82 17.32
N ASN A 3 2.29 -19.48 17.38
CA ASN A 3 2.72 -18.17 16.93
C ASN A 3 2.37 -18.13 15.43
N GLY A 4 1.35 -17.36 15.05
CA GLY A 4 0.97 -17.18 13.66
C GLY A 4 2.17 -16.58 12.92
N HIS A 5 2.69 -17.30 11.94
CA HIS A 5 3.71 -16.80 11.03
C HIS A 5 3.04 -16.50 9.70
N VAL A 6 3.44 -15.40 9.08
CA VAL A 6 2.97 -15.01 7.75
C VAL A 6 3.40 -16.09 6.77
N GLY A 7 2.49 -16.72 6.05
CA GLY A 7 2.83 -17.85 5.18
C GLY A 7 1.90 -18.02 3.99
N THR A 8 2.19 -19.02 3.16
CA THR A 8 1.44 -19.35 1.93
C THR A 8 0.01 -19.84 2.16
N ARG A 9 -0.39 -20.02 3.43
CA ARG A 9 -1.76 -20.31 3.88
C ARG A 9 -2.23 -19.33 4.96
N GLY A 10 -1.69 -18.11 4.96
CA GLY A 10 -2.20 -17.02 5.80
C GLY A 10 -3.70 -16.87 5.60
N PHE A 11 -4.42 -16.47 6.65
CA PHE A 11 -5.87 -16.27 6.60
C PHE A 11 -6.18 -14.82 6.98
N GLY A 12 -7.15 -14.20 6.30
CA GLY A 12 -7.53 -12.81 6.55
C GLY A 12 -6.43 -11.82 6.15
N THR A 13 -6.03 -10.93 7.06
CA THR A 13 -5.11 -9.80 6.78
C THR A 13 -3.68 -10.21 6.44
N PHE A 14 -3.32 -11.49 6.60
CA PHE A 14 -2.00 -12.02 6.25
C PHE A 14 -2.04 -12.92 5.00
N ASP A 15 -3.18 -12.94 4.30
CA ASP A 15 -3.33 -13.59 3.00
C ASP A 15 -3.12 -12.55 1.88
N ALA A 16 -1.94 -12.60 1.24
CA ALA A 16 -1.64 -11.71 0.12
C ALA A 16 -2.57 -11.93 -1.09
N GLY A 17 -3.08 -13.15 -1.28
CA GLY A 17 -4.06 -13.47 -2.32
C GLY A 17 -5.39 -12.78 -2.08
N ALA A 18 -5.86 -12.77 -0.83
CA ALA A 18 -7.08 -12.04 -0.45
C ALA A 18 -6.96 -10.53 -0.68
N TRP A 19 -5.82 -9.92 -0.33
CA TRP A 19 -5.57 -8.50 -0.63
C TRP A 19 -5.60 -8.22 -2.14
N ILE A 20 -4.99 -9.08 -2.97
CA ILE A 20 -5.01 -8.90 -4.42
C ILE A 20 -6.45 -9.02 -4.96
N ALA A 21 -7.22 -10.01 -4.49
CA ALA A 21 -8.59 -10.22 -4.92
C ALA A 21 -9.51 -9.05 -4.53
N GLU A 22 -9.36 -8.51 -3.31
CA GLU A 22 -10.06 -7.30 -2.87
C GLU A 22 -9.69 -6.10 -3.75
N GLY A 23 -8.38 -5.91 -4.02
CA GLY A 23 -7.90 -4.87 -4.92
C GLY A 23 -8.48 -4.97 -6.33
N ASP A 24 -8.61 -6.20 -6.86
CA ASP A 24 -9.21 -6.47 -8.18
C ASP A 24 -10.70 -6.08 -8.22
N GLY A 25 -11.45 -6.40 -7.16
CA GLY A 25 -12.85 -6.00 -7.00
C GLY A 25 -13.02 -4.48 -6.94
N LEU A 26 -12.19 -3.80 -6.14
CA LEU A 26 -12.20 -2.35 -6.00
C LEU A 26 -11.83 -1.63 -7.30
N ARG A 27 -10.79 -2.09 -8.00
CA ARG A 27 -10.37 -1.53 -9.30
C ARG A 27 -11.48 -1.68 -10.34
N THR A 28 -12.06 -2.88 -10.46
CA THR A 28 -13.17 -3.13 -11.40
C THR A 28 -14.37 -2.23 -11.10
N SER A 29 -14.69 -2.06 -9.81
CA SER A 29 -15.76 -1.16 -9.37
C SER A 29 -15.46 0.30 -9.69
N ALA A 30 -14.21 0.75 -9.51
CA ALA A 30 -13.77 2.09 -9.86
C ALA A 30 -13.94 2.38 -11.36
N GLU A 31 -13.53 1.44 -12.23
CA GLU A 31 -13.68 1.54 -13.68
C GLU A 31 -15.15 1.57 -14.11
N ALA A 32 -15.97 0.66 -13.58
CA ALA A 32 -17.42 0.62 -13.86
C ALA A 32 -18.11 1.93 -13.46
N MET A 33 -17.76 2.47 -12.30
CA MET A 33 -18.29 3.74 -11.81
C MET A 33 -17.83 4.91 -12.68
N ARG A 34 -16.58 4.90 -13.13
CA ARG A 34 -16.06 5.91 -14.06
C ARG A 34 -16.82 5.87 -15.38
N LYS A 35 -17.05 4.67 -15.93
CA LYS A 35 -17.83 4.48 -17.16
C LYS A 35 -19.24 5.03 -17.03
N LEU A 36 -19.96 4.66 -15.97
CA LEU A 36 -21.32 5.15 -15.71
C LEU A 36 -21.33 6.68 -15.51
N TRP A 37 -20.31 7.24 -14.87
CA TRP A 37 -20.18 8.69 -14.73
C TRP A 37 -20.04 9.38 -16.09
N ARG A 38 -19.26 8.85 -17.03
CA ARG A 38 -19.14 9.43 -18.39
C ARG A 38 -20.48 9.46 -19.10
N GLU A 39 -21.22 8.34 -19.07
CA GLU A 39 -22.53 8.23 -19.69
C GLU A 39 -23.50 9.26 -19.12
N ARG A 40 -23.55 9.37 -17.78
CA ARG A 40 -24.40 10.36 -17.10
C ARG A 40 -23.97 11.79 -17.37
N LYS A 41 -22.66 12.07 -17.40
CA LYS A 41 -22.12 13.40 -17.69
C LYS A 41 -22.50 13.84 -19.10
N ALA A 42 -22.42 12.95 -20.09
CA ALA A 42 -22.83 13.23 -21.46
C ALA A 42 -24.34 13.51 -21.58
N ALA A 43 -25.18 12.70 -20.92
CA ALA A 43 -26.62 12.91 -20.87
C ALA A 43 -26.97 14.25 -20.21
N PHE A 44 -26.38 14.52 -19.03
CA PHE A 44 -26.58 15.77 -18.29
C PHE A 44 -26.23 17.00 -19.13
N SER A 45 -25.10 16.99 -19.84
CA SER A 45 -24.72 18.09 -20.72
C SER A 45 -25.75 18.30 -21.84
N THR A 46 -26.23 17.22 -22.47
CA THR A 46 -27.25 17.27 -23.52
C THR A 46 -28.54 17.91 -23.00
N ASP A 47 -29.03 17.45 -21.84
CA ASP A 47 -30.27 17.95 -21.24
C ASP A 47 -30.16 19.41 -20.81
N LEU A 48 -29.01 19.80 -20.26
CA LEU A 48 -28.74 21.19 -19.87
C LEU A 48 -28.73 22.13 -21.08
N HIS A 49 -28.15 21.70 -22.20
CA HIS A 49 -28.18 22.44 -23.46
C HIS A 49 -29.60 22.55 -24.01
N ALA A 50 -30.38 21.46 -24.01
CA ALA A 50 -31.77 21.45 -24.45
C ALA A 50 -32.66 22.36 -23.59
N ALA A 51 -32.38 22.48 -22.29
CA ALA A 51 -33.07 23.36 -21.36
C ALA A 51 -32.63 24.84 -21.44
N GLY A 52 -31.76 25.21 -22.39
CA GLY A 52 -31.24 26.57 -22.50
C GLY A 52 -30.43 27.02 -21.28
N GLY A 53 -29.78 26.09 -20.59
CA GLY A 53 -28.95 26.36 -19.40
C GLY A 53 -29.73 26.60 -18.10
N ARG A 54 -31.06 26.42 -18.09
CA ARG A 54 -31.87 26.59 -16.87
C ARG A 54 -31.87 25.30 -16.05
N ALA A 55 -31.36 25.37 -14.82
CA ALA A 55 -31.37 24.23 -13.90
C ALA A 55 -32.74 24.04 -13.25
N GLY A 56 -33.44 22.94 -13.56
CA GLY A 56 -34.62 22.46 -12.84
C GLY A 56 -34.28 21.43 -11.75
N PRO A 57 -35.27 20.96 -10.97
CA PRO A 57 -35.05 19.98 -9.87
C PRO A 57 -34.39 18.66 -10.32
N VAL A 58 -34.68 18.21 -11.55
CA VAL A 58 -34.06 17.02 -12.17
C VAL A 58 -32.56 17.23 -12.38
N ILE A 59 -32.19 18.40 -12.91
CA ILE A 59 -30.80 18.83 -13.14
C ILE A 59 -30.04 18.93 -11.81
N ALA A 60 -30.70 19.37 -10.72
CA ALA A 60 -30.08 19.43 -9.39
C ALA A 60 -29.76 18.03 -8.80
N ARG A 61 -30.64 17.04 -8.99
CA ARG A 61 -30.38 15.66 -8.53
C ARG A 61 -29.25 15.02 -9.33
N ASP A 62 -29.22 15.24 -10.65
CA ASP A 62 -28.18 14.70 -11.50
C ASP A 62 -26.82 15.34 -11.18
N TRP A 63 -26.78 16.61 -10.77
CA TRP A 63 -25.56 17.28 -10.33
C TRP A 63 -24.85 16.57 -9.15
N SER A 64 -25.59 16.10 -8.16
CA SER A 64 -25.00 15.33 -7.05
C SER A 64 -24.34 14.04 -7.53
N ALA A 65 -24.93 13.35 -8.50
CA ALA A 65 -24.34 12.16 -9.11
C ALA A 65 -23.09 12.52 -9.94
N ILE A 66 -23.17 13.58 -10.76
CA ILE A 66 -22.05 14.06 -11.58
C ILE A 66 -20.83 14.45 -10.75
N THR A 67 -21.04 15.04 -9.58
CA THR A 67 -19.95 15.49 -8.70
C THR A 67 -19.49 14.41 -7.71
N GLY A 68 -20.35 13.47 -7.32
CA GLY A 68 -20.05 12.42 -6.35
C GLY A 68 -19.39 11.17 -6.95
N MET A 69 -19.88 10.69 -8.10
CA MET A 69 -19.36 9.48 -8.73
C MET A 69 -17.86 9.49 -9.07
N PRO A 70 -17.28 10.57 -9.62
CA PRO A 70 -15.85 10.56 -9.93
C PRO A 70 -15.01 10.52 -8.65
N ARG A 71 -15.47 11.13 -7.55
CA ARG A 71 -14.80 11.04 -6.24
C ARG A 71 -14.81 9.61 -5.70
N ALA A 72 -15.98 8.97 -5.74
CA ALA A 72 -16.12 7.58 -5.31
C ALA A 72 -15.28 6.62 -6.18
N SER A 73 -15.23 6.83 -7.49
CA SER A 73 -14.36 6.08 -8.41
C SER A 73 -12.88 6.20 -8.04
N VAL A 74 -12.37 7.42 -7.79
CA VAL A 74 -10.97 7.61 -7.37
C VAL A 74 -10.70 7.00 -6.00
N LEU A 75 -11.63 7.10 -5.05
CA LEU A 75 -11.47 6.48 -3.73
C LEU A 75 -11.33 4.96 -3.82
N LEU A 76 -12.18 4.31 -4.63
CA LEU A 76 -12.10 2.87 -4.87
C LEU A 76 -10.76 2.50 -5.51
N LEU A 77 -10.28 3.27 -6.48
CA LEU A 77 -8.99 3.03 -7.11
C LEU A 77 -7.82 3.23 -6.14
N ALA A 78 -7.87 4.27 -5.30
CA ALA A 78 -6.86 4.53 -4.28
C ALA A 78 -6.80 3.40 -3.24
N TYR A 79 -7.95 2.85 -2.83
CA TYR A 79 -7.97 1.66 -1.97
C TYR A 79 -7.44 0.43 -2.69
N ALA A 80 -7.75 0.22 -3.98
CA ALA A 80 -7.18 -0.87 -4.75
C ALA A 80 -5.63 -0.82 -4.76
N VAL A 81 -5.06 0.37 -4.98
CA VAL A 81 -3.62 0.62 -4.86
C VAL A 81 -3.10 0.25 -3.47
N GLU A 82 -3.78 0.66 -2.40
CA GLU A 82 -3.42 0.28 -1.02
C GLU A 82 -3.46 -1.24 -0.81
N MET A 83 -4.45 -1.94 -1.36
CA MET A 83 -4.54 -3.40 -1.25
C MET A 83 -3.35 -4.08 -1.93
N TYR A 84 -2.96 -3.68 -3.14
CA TYR A 84 -1.82 -4.26 -3.85
C TYR A 84 -0.50 -3.99 -3.12
N LEU A 85 -0.32 -2.77 -2.62
CA LEU A 85 0.85 -2.39 -1.83
C LEU A 85 0.97 -3.26 -0.56
N LYS A 86 -0.13 -3.41 0.19
CA LYS A 86 -0.16 -4.27 1.39
C LYS A 86 0.05 -5.75 1.06
N ALA A 87 -0.49 -6.24 -0.06
CA ALA A 87 -0.20 -7.60 -0.53
C ALA A 87 1.31 -7.81 -0.74
N GLY A 88 1.98 -6.83 -1.34
CA GLY A 88 3.44 -6.85 -1.50
C GLY A 88 4.17 -6.89 -0.16
N VAL A 89 3.72 -6.11 0.84
CA VAL A 89 4.30 -6.13 2.19
C VAL A 89 4.12 -7.49 2.86
N VAL A 90 2.92 -8.07 2.79
CA VAL A 90 2.67 -9.41 3.35
C VAL A 90 3.67 -10.43 2.76
N LYS A 91 3.88 -10.41 1.44
CA LYS A 91 4.87 -11.29 0.79
C LYS A 91 6.32 -10.95 1.17
N ALA A 92 6.63 -9.67 1.35
CA ALA A 92 7.95 -9.22 1.78
C ALA A 92 8.27 -9.56 3.25
N PHE A 93 7.26 -9.92 4.04
CA PHE A 93 7.38 -10.33 5.44
C PHE A 93 6.96 -11.79 5.65
N ALA A 94 7.01 -12.62 4.61
CA ALA A 94 6.84 -14.06 4.74
C ALA A 94 7.72 -14.61 5.87
N GLU A 95 7.17 -15.54 6.63
CA GLU A 95 7.74 -16.21 7.81
C GLU A 95 8.00 -15.30 9.02
N CYS A 96 7.64 -14.01 8.96
CA CYS A 96 7.65 -13.16 10.15
C CYS A 96 6.43 -13.44 11.05
N SER A 97 6.51 -13.05 12.31
CA SER A 97 5.35 -13.09 13.21
C SER A 97 4.22 -12.17 12.69
N GLU A 98 3.00 -12.71 12.60
CA GLU A 98 1.79 -11.97 12.23
C GLU A 98 1.56 -10.74 13.13
N ALA A 99 1.80 -10.86 14.44
CA ALA A 99 1.65 -9.76 15.39
C ALA A 99 2.63 -8.61 15.11
N SER A 100 3.85 -8.93 14.66
CA SER A 100 4.83 -7.90 14.29
C SER A 100 4.46 -7.25 12.96
N LEU A 101 3.97 -8.03 12.00
CA LEU A 101 3.51 -7.50 10.72
C LEU A 101 2.26 -6.62 10.88
N ASP A 102 1.26 -7.00 11.69
CA ASP A 102 0.06 -6.19 11.93
C ASP A 102 0.43 -4.80 12.46
N LYS A 103 1.31 -4.75 13.46
CA LYS A 103 1.83 -3.48 13.99
C LYS A 103 2.52 -2.67 12.89
N TYR A 104 3.38 -3.30 12.09
CA TYR A 104 4.08 -2.63 11.01
C TYR A 104 3.13 -2.07 9.94
N LEU A 105 2.14 -2.86 9.49
CA LEU A 105 1.11 -2.43 8.55
C LEU A 105 0.33 -1.21 9.06
N ARG A 106 0.00 -1.17 10.36
CA ARG A 106 -0.64 0.00 10.99
C ARG A 106 0.23 1.24 10.95
N THR A 107 1.56 1.10 11.13
CA THR A 107 2.47 2.25 11.04
C THR A 107 2.57 2.82 9.63
N LEU A 108 2.46 1.97 8.60
CA LEU A 108 2.54 2.43 7.21
C LEU A 108 1.33 3.31 6.84
N GLY A 109 0.14 2.96 7.30
CA GLY A 109 -1.08 3.75 7.05
C GLY A 109 -1.34 3.94 5.56
N HIS A 110 -1.58 5.18 5.13
CA HIS A 110 -1.83 5.55 3.73
C HIS A 110 -0.60 6.17 3.03
N ARG A 111 0.62 5.88 3.51
CA ARG A 111 1.87 6.40 2.94
C ARG A 111 2.33 5.54 1.77
N TYR A 112 1.66 5.66 0.63
CA TYR A 112 1.81 4.72 -0.48
C TYR A 112 3.23 4.64 -1.04
N GLU A 113 3.93 5.78 -1.17
CA GLU A 113 5.31 5.80 -1.66
C GLU A 113 6.26 5.05 -0.69
N ASP A 114 6.10 5.24 0.62
CA ASP A 114 6.88 4.51 1.64
C ASP A 114 6.66 2.99 1.51
N ILE A 115 5.41 2.57 1.27
CA ILE A 115 5.08 1.16 1.09
C ILE A 115 5.67 0.64 -0.23
N ALA A 116 5.59 1.41 -1.31
CA ALA A 116 6.16 1.05 -2.62
C ALA A 116 7.67 0.83 -2.53
N LYS A 117 8.38 1.72 -1.84
CA LYS A 117 9.82 1.58 -1.54
C LYS A 117 10.10 0.34 -0.68
N GLU A 118 9.25 0.07 0.30
CA GLU A 118 9.40 -1.09 1.18
C GLU A 118 9.34 -2.43 0.43
N ILE A 119 8.51 -2.49 -0.62
CA ILE A 119 8.38 -3.63 -1.53
C ILE A 119 9.25 -3.49 -2.79
N GLU A 120 10.20 -2.56 -2.81
CA GLU A 120 11.14 -2.33 -3.91
C GLU A 120 10.44 -2.23 -5.28
N PHE A 121 9.29 -1.57 -5.31
CA PHE A 121 8.56 -1.30 -6.54
C PHE A 121 9.39 -0.37 -7.46
N PRO A 122 9.56 -0.70 -8.76
CA PRO A 122 10.31 0.13 -9.68
C PRO A 122 9.52 1.40 -10.06
N LEU A 123 9.80 2.49 -9.34
CA LEU A 123 9.18 3.80 -9.54
C LEU A 123 9.60 4.42 -10.89
N ASN A 124 8.63 5.02 -11.59
CA ASN A 124 8.89 5.97 -12.68
C ASN A 124 8.93 7.42 -12.16
N ALA A 125 9.11 8.39 -13.06
CA ALA A 125 9.24 9.80 -12.71
C ALA A 125 7.96 10.42 -12.11
N ASP A 126 6.78 9.90 -12.44
CA ASP A 126 5.48 10.46 -12.07
C ASP A 126 4.85 9.74 -10.86
N ASP A 127 5.30 8.53 -10.54
CA ASP A 127 4.70 7.67 -9.51
C ASP A 127 4.64 8.35 -8.13
N ALA A 128 5.65 9.13 -7.76
CA ALA A 128 5.65 9.84 -6.48
C ALA A 128 4.47 10.82 -6.36
N LYS A 129 4.21 11.58 -7.44
CA LYS A 129 3.07 12.51 -7.53
C LYS A 129 1.74 11.76 -7.47
N HIS A 130 1.65 10.61 -8.16
CA HIS A 130 0.44 9.80 -8.12
C HIS A 130 0.18 9.21 -6.72
N PHE A 131 1.21 8.74 -6.04
CA PHE A 131 1.08 8.23 -4.66
C PHE A 131 0.64 9.31 -3.69
N GLU A 132 1.21 10.51 -3.79
CA GLU A 132 0.78 11.65 -2.98
C GLU A 132 -0.69 11.99 -3.25
N ALA A 133 -1.09 12.13 -4.53
CA ALA A 133 -2.45 12.45 -4.91
C ALA A 133 -3.46 11.41 -4.39
N LEU A 134 -3.21 10.13 -4.62
CA LEU A 134 -4.10 9.04 -4.18
C LEU A 134 -4.13 8.89 -2.65
N GLY A 135 -3.00 9.06 -1.96
CA GLY A 135 -2.94 9.06 -0.50
C GLY A 135 -3.71 10.22 0.12
N GLN A 136 -3.64 11.41 -0.48
CA GLN A 136 -4.44 12.56 -0.09
C GLN A 136 -5.95 12.30 -0.29
N MET A 137 -6.37 11.64 -1.38
CA MET A 137 -7.78 11.31 -1.63
C MET A 137 -8.39 10.48 -0.50
N VAL A 138 -7.66 9.47 0.00
CA VAL A 138 -8.13 8.54 1.05
C VAL A 138 -8.09 9.15 2.46
N THR A 139 -7.23 10.14 2.69
CA THR A 139 -7.12 10.80 3.99
C THR A 139 -8.06 11.99 4.12
N THR A 140 -8.10 12.87 3.11
CA THR A 140 -8.79 14.16 3.18
C THR A 140 -9.49 14.57 1.89
N GLY A 141 -8.81 14.43 0.76
CA GLY A 141 -9.14 14.97 -0.56
C GLY A 141 -10.39 14.42 -1.23
N ALA A 142 -10.95 13.29 -0.82
CA ALA A 142 -12.26 12.83 -1.31
C ALA A 142 -13.28 12.56 -0.19
N ARG A 143 -12.92 12.85 1.07
CA ARG A 143 -13.72 12.47 2.25
C ARG A 143 -14.32 13.64 3.03
N TYR A 144 -13.60 14.74 3.17
CA TYR A 144 -14.07 15.90 3.94
C TYR A 144 -14.40 17.08 3.02
N PRO A 145 -15.22 18.06 3.41
CA PRO A 145 -15.34 19.32 2.67
C PRO A 145 -13.99 20.05 2.54
N VAL A 146 -13.92 21.10 1.70
CA VAL A 146 -12.72 21.94 1.63
C VAL A 146 -12.46 22.55 3.02
N ALA A 147 -11.24 22.40 3.52
CA ALA A 147 -10.82 23.05 4.75
C ALA A 147 -10.54 24.53 4.48
N VAL A 148 -11.06 25.39 5.34
CA VAL A 148 -10.79 26.83 5.34
C VAL A 148 -10.14 27.19 6.67
N GLU A 149 -9.18 28.12 6.61
CA GLU A 149 -8.45 28.56 7.80
C GLU A 149 -9.42 29.09 8.87
N PRO A 150 -9.21 28.77 10.16
CA PRO A 150 -10.06 29.28 11.23
C PRO A 150 -10.12 30.82 11.22
N GLY A 151 -11.33 31.37 11.12
CA GLY A 151 -11.55 32.82 11.05
C GLY A 151 -11.48 33.41 9.63
N ALA A 152 -11.16 32.62 8.62
CA ALA A 152 -11.31 33.02 7.23
C ALA A 152 -12.78 32.88 6.79
N ALA A 153 -13.31 33.91 6.14
CA ALA A 153 -14.58 33.88 5.43
C ALA A 153 -14.29 34.14 3.94
N PRO A 154 -13.75 33.14 3.21
CA PRO A 154 -13.39 33.33 1.82
C PRO A 154 -14.61 33.75 1.00
N GLY A 155 -14.39 34.66 0.06
CA GLY A 155 -15.45 35.05 -0.87
C GLY A 155 -15.84 33.88 -1.78
N TYR A 156 -16.98 33.98 -2.46
CA TYR A 156 -17.49 32.95 -3.38
C TYR A 156 -16.44 32.50 -4.41
N VAL A 157 -15.67 33.44 -4.97
CA VAL A 157 -14.64 33.16 -5.99
C VAL A 157 -13.50 32.31 -5.42
N GLU A 158 -13.04 32.60 -4.21
CA GLU A 158 -11.96 31.87 -3.55
C GLU A 158 -12.41 30.45 -3.16
N GLN A 159 -13.64 30.33 -2.65
CA GLN A 159 -14.22 29.02 -2.37
C GLN A 159 -14.34 28.16 -3.64
N ALA A 160 -14.84 28.74 -4.74
CA ALA A 160 -14.94 28.05 -6.02
C ALA A 160 -13.56 27.63 -6.57
N ALA A 161 -12.53 28.46 -6.40
CA ALA A 161 -11.16 28.13 -6.81
C ALA A 161 -10.61 26.93 -6.03
N LEU A 162 -10.82 26.89 -4.70
CA LEU A 162 -10.39 25.78 -3.86
C LEU A 162 -11.12 24.47 -4.20
N GLU A 163 -12.44 24.55 -4.43
CA GLU A 163 -13.24 23.39 -4.83
C GLU A 163 -12.81 22.85 -6.20
N ASN A 164 -12.53 23.72 -7.17
CA ASN A 164 -12.08 23.35 -8.50
C ASN A 164 -10.67 22.74 -8.50
N ALA A 165 -9.72 23.34 -7.77
CA ALA A 165 -8.36 22.81 -7.66
C ALA A 165 -8.36 21.36 -7.14
N ARG A 166 -9.29 21.05 -6.23
CA ARG A 166 -9.47 19.71 -5.68
C ARG A 166 -10.23 18.77 -6.61
N ALA A 167 -11.25 19.26 -7.30
CA ALA A 167 -12.10 18.44 -8.18
C ALA A 167 -11.42 18.12 -9.52
N PHE A 168 -10.58 19.01 -10.03
CA PHE A 168 -10.02 18.89 -11.38
C PHE A 168 -9.23 17.58 -11.59
N PRO A 169 -8.28 17.18 -10.71
CA PRO A 169 -7.60 15.90 -10.86
C PRO A 169 -8.56 14.70 -10.80
N ILE A 170 -9.58 14.78 -9.95
CA ILE A 170 -10.59 13.71 -9.77
C ILE A 170 -11.40 13.49 -11.06
N TRP A 171 -11.66 14.58 -11.78
CA TRP A 171 -12.49 14.62 -12.97
C TRP A 171 -11.68 14.44 -14.26
N SER A 172 -10.35 14.48 -14.19
CA SER A 172 -9.46 14.24 -15.31
C SER A 172 -9.52 12.77 -15.73
N GLU A 173 -9.82 12.52 -17.01
CA GLU A 173 -9.71 11.17 -17.59
C GLU A 173 -8.24 10.75 -17.76
N GLY A 174 -7.34 11.72 -18.02
CA GLY A 174 -5.91 11.46 -18.12
C GLY A 174 -5.34 10.95 -16.80
N ASP A 175 -5.56 11.70 -15.72
CA ASP A 175 -5.09 11.33 -14.38
C ASP A 175 -5.68 9.98 -13.95
N PHE A 176 -6.97 9.73 -14.24
CA PHE A 176 -7.58 8.44 -13.93
C PHE A 176 -6.95 7.28 -14.71
N ALA A 177 -6.61 7.47 -15.98
CA ALA A 177 -5.93 6.45 -16.78
C ALA A 177 -4.50 6.19 -16.26
N GLU A 178 -3.77 7.24 -15.88
CA GLU A 178 -2.44 7.11 -15.26
C GLU A 178 -2.51 6.35 -13.93
N TRP A 179 -3.50 6.64 -13.09
CA TRP A 179 -3.69 5.91 -11.83
C TRP A 179 -4.10 4.45 -12.04
N LEU A 180 -4.85 4.15 -13.10
CA LEU A 180 -5.17 2.77 -13.48
C LEU A 180 -3.92 2.00 -13.93
N ASP A 181 -3.04 2.63 -14.70
CA ASP A 181 -1.75 2.05 -15.07
C ASP A 181 -0.88 1.77 -13.84
N LEU A 182 -0.75 2.74 -12.93
CA LEU A 182 -0.06 2.55 -11.65
C LEU A 182 -0.62 1.36 -10.87
N ALA A 183 -1.94 1.28 -10.73
CA ALA A 183 -2.61 0.17 -10.04
C ALA A 183 -2.32 -1.18 -10.72
N ALA A 184 -2.32 -1.24 -12.06
CA ALA A 184 -2.00 -2.44 -12.81
C ALA A 184 -0.53 -2.87 -12.62
N ARG A 185 0.42 -1.91 -12.66
CA ARG A 185 1.84 -2.18 -12.40
C ARG A 185 2.08 -2.68 -10.98
N LEU A 186 1.45 -2.06 -9.98
CA LEU A 186 1.56 -2.48 -8.58
C LEU A 186 1.01 -3.87 -8.35
N ARG A 187 -0.16 -4.18 -8.94
CA ARG A 187 -0.74 -5.52 -8.90
C ARG A 187 0.23 -6.55 -9.50
N ALA A 188 0.77 -6.27 -10.68
CA ALA A 188 1.70 -7.15 -11.35
C ALA A 188 2.99 -7.36 -10.54
N HIS A 189 3.53 -6.29 -9.95
CA HIS A 189 4.68 -6.36 -9.05
C HIS A 189 4.40 -7.22 -7.82
N ALA A 190 3.29 -6.95 -7.13
CA ALA A 190 2.87 -7.72 -5.96
C ALA A 190 2.71 -9.21 -6.28
N GLN A 191 2.20 -9.56 -7.46
CA GLN A 191 2.10 -10.96 -7.91
C GLN A 191 3.48 -11.59 -8.12
N LYS A 192 4.40 -10.89 -8.80
CA LYS A 192 5.74 -11.41 -9.11
C LYS A 192 6.60 -11.75 -7.88
N ILE A 193 6.35 -11.12 -6.72
CA ILE A 193 7.20 -11.26 -5.53
C ILE A 193 7.39 -12.72 -5.08
N ASP A 194 6.43 -13.61 -5.33
CA ASP A 194 6.51 -15.03 -4.94
C ASP A 194 5.95 -15.99 -6.01
N GLN A 195 5.48 -15.48 -7.14
CA GLN A 195 4.89 -16.27 -8.24
C GLN A 195 5.67 -16.18 -9.55
N ASP A 196 6.91 -15.69 -9.55
CA ASP A 196 7.78 -15.70 -10.74
C ASP A 196 8.78 -16.87 -10.71
N PRO A 197 8.61 -17.91 -11.56
CA PRO A 197 9.54 -19.03 -11.64
C PRO A 197 10.95 -18.64 -12.11
N ALA A 198 11.10 -17.51 -12.81
CA ALA A 198 12.41 -17.03 -13.24
C ALA A 198 13.20 -16.35 -12.10
N CYS A 199 12.51 -15.95 -11.02
CA CYS A 199 13.11 -15.37 -9.83
C CYS A 199 12.43 -15.92 -8.57
N THR A 200 12.57 -17.23 -8.34
CA THR A 200 11.89 -17.92 -7.23
C THR A 200 12.19 -17.28 -5.87
N ALA A 201 11.14 -17.06 -5.08
CA ALA A 201 11.28 -16.61 -3.70
C ALA A 201 11.62 -17.79 -2.79
N HIS A 202 12.57 -17.58 -1.88
CA HIS A 202 12.89 -18.50 -0.81
C HIS A 202 12.79 -17.76 0.51
N PHE A 203 12.16 -18.38 1.50
CA PHE A 203 12.01 -17.81 2.83
C PHE A 203 11.97 -18.92 3.88
N GLY A 204 12.25 -18.55 5.13
CA GLY A 204 12.20 -19.44 6.27
C GLY A 204 12.23 -18.68 7.58
N SER A 205 11.82 -19.34 8.65
CA SER A 205 11.87 -18.83 10.01
C SER A 205 12.50 -19.83 10.96
N GLN A 206 12.99 -19.32 12.07
CA GLN A 206 13.46 -20.11 13.18
C GLN A 206 13.16 -19.40 14.50
N GLN A 207 12.70 -20.18 15.47
CA GLN A 207 12.51 -19.75 16.85
C GLN A 207 13.87 -19.70 17.56
N ILE A 208 14.12 -18.62 18.30
CA ILE A 208 15.30 -18.44 19.16
C ILE A 208 14.80 -18.43 20.61
N ASP A 209 15.31 -19.35 21.43
CA ASP A 209 14.85 -19.57 22.80
C ASP A 209 13.31 -19.68 22.88
N SER A 210 12.68 -19.12 23.91
CA SER A 210 11.22 -19.18 24.11
C SER A 210 10.43 -18.06 23.43
N ASP A 211 11.05 -16.93 23.08
CA ASP A 211 10.33 -15.70 22.67
C ASP A 211 11.02 -14.89 21.55
N GLY A 212 12.22 -15.27 21.14
CA GLY A 212 12.94 -14.67 20.02
C GLY A 212 12.65 -15.42 18.72
N TRP A 213 12.89 -14.78 17.58
CA TRP A 213 12.78 -15.44 16.28
C TRP A 213 13.60 -14.69 15.23
N ILE A 214 13.93 -15.41 14.17
CA ILE A 214 14.52 -14.87 12.97
C ILE A 214 13.74 -15.37 11.77
N ALA A 215 13.44 -14.46 10.85
CA ALA A 215 12.86 -14.78 9.55
C ALA A 215 13.76 -14.20 8.47
N TRP A 216 13.92 -14.93 7.38
CA TRP A 216 14.74 -14.51 6.25
C TRP A 216 14.00 -14.75 4.94
N ARG A 217 14.37 -13.98 3.92
CA ARG A 217 13.92 -14.22 2.56
C ARG A 217 14.93 -13.72 1.52
N ARG A 218 14.87 -14.31 0.33
CA ARG A 218 15.64 -13.91 -0.86
C ARG A 218 14.87 -14.24 -2.14
N GLY A 219 15.26 -13.61 -3.24
CA GLY A 219 14.62 -13.81 -4.54
C GLY A 219 13.25 -13.15 -4.59
N GLY A 220 12.45 -13.50 -5.60
CA GLY A 220 11.14 -12.89 -5.76
C GLY A 220 11.21 -11.41 -6.11
N HIS A 221 12.21 -10.99 -6.90
CA HIS A 221 12.47 -9.59 -7.26
C HIS A 221 12.72 -8.63 -6.11
N LEU A 222 12.95 -9.13 -4.89
CA LEU A 222 13.26 -8.31 -3.72
C LEU A 222 14.67 -8.61 -3.22
N SER A 223 15.32 -7.59 -2.68
CA SER A 223 16.61 -7.72 -2.02
C SER A 223 16.52 -8.71 -0.86
N PRO A 224 17.59 -9.47 -0.58
CA PRO A 224 17.64 -10.35 0.58
C PRO A 224 17.31 -9.57 1.87
N ARG A 225 16.55 -10.20 2.75
CA ARG A 225 16.07 -9.57 3.98
C ARG A 225 16.17 -10.53 5.16
N ILE A 226 16.55 -10.00 6.30
CA ILE A 226 16.50 -10.68 7.60
C ILE A 226 15.68 -9.82 8.55
N THR A 227 14.67 -10.40 9.17
CA THR A 227 13.91 -9.79 10.25
C THR A 227 14.18 -10.58 11.53
N TRP A 228 14.70 -9.91 12.55
CA TRP A 228 15.16 -10.54 13.78
C TRP A 228 14.49 -9.91 14.99
N LYS A 229 13.82 -10.73 15.80
CA LYS A 229 13.38 -10.38 17.15
C LYS A 229 14.30 -11.10 18.14
N PRO A 230 15.19 -10.38 18.84
CA PRO A 230 16.04 -11.01 19.85
C PRO A 230 15.21 -11.54 21.00
N SER A 231 15.57 -12.71 21.52
CA SER A 231 14.95 -13.29 22.70
C SER A 231 15.17 -12.42 23.95
N SER A 232 14.38 -12.66 25.00
CA SER A 232 14.58 -12.01 26.29
C SER A 232 15.98 -12.25 26.87
N GLU A 233 16.58 -13.41 26.60
CA GLU A 233 17.96 -13.72 27.01
C GLU A 233 19.00 -12.94 26.18
N GLN A 234 18.83 -12.89 24.86
CA GLN A 234 19.70 -12.10 23.98
C GLN A 234 19.65 -10.60 24.31
N ARG A 235 18.49 -10.09 24.74
CA ARG A 235 18.30 -8.70 25.16
C ARG A 235 19.05 -8.31 26.43
N LYS A 236 19.54 -9.28 27.22
CA LYS A 236 20.43 -9.01 28.35
C LYS A 236 21.85 -8.64 27.90
N ARG A 237 22.18 -8.92 26.63
CA ARG A 237 23.45 -8.60 25.98
C ARG A 237 23.26 -7.45 24.98
N LYS A 238 24.36 -6.95 24.42
CA LYS A 238 24.30 -5.95 23.35
C LYS A 238 23.80 -6.60 22.05
N THR A 239 22.54 -6.32 21.68
CA THR A 239 21.95 -6.80 20.43
C THR A 239 22.32 -5.89 19.26
N GLY A 240 22.78 -6.46 18.15
CA GLY A 240 23.12 -5.72 16.94
C GLY A 240 23.65 -6.64 15.85
N ARG A 241 24.05 -6.06 14.71
CA ARG A 241 24.51 -6.80 13.53
C ARG A 241 25.65 -7.78 13.83
N ALA A 242 26.59 -7.40 14.69
CA ALA A 242 27.68 -8.27 15.14
C ALA A 242 27.19 -9.53 15.87
N GLU A 243 26.19 -9.40 16.77
CA GLU A 243 25.63 -10.56 17.47
C GLU A 243 24.83 -11.45 16.52
N LEU A 244 24.09 -10.85 15.58
CA LEU A 244 23.38 -11.59 14.54
C LEU A 244 24.36 -12.40 13.68
N HIS A 245 25.45 -11.79 13.21
CA HIS A 245 26.48 -12.52 12.46
C HIS A 245 27.15 -13.62 13.29
N ALA A 246 27.44 -13.36 14.58
CA ALA A 246 28.02 -14.36 15.46
C ALA A 246 27.06 -15.55 15.70
N MET A 247 25.76 -15.27 15.88
CA MET A 247 24.73 -16.31 16.00
C MET A 247 24.69 -17.15 14.73
N MET A 248 24.63 -16.51 13.57
CA MET A 248 24.52 -17.23 12.31
C MET A 248 25.78 -18.03 11.94
N ALA A 249 26.97 -17.57 12.35
CA ALA A 249 28.22 -18.32 12.19
C ALA A 249 28.31 -19.55 13.11
N ARG A 250 27.71 -19.48 14.32
CA ARG A 250 27.65 -20.61 15.25
C ARG A 250 26.63 -21.67 14.83
N GLU A 251 25.61 -21.25 14.10
CA GLU A 251 24.42 -22.03 13.76
C GLU A 251 24.33 -22.26 12.25
N GLU A 252 25.46 -22.49 11.58
CA GLU A 252 25.56 -22.59 10.12
C GLU A 252 24.60 -23.64 9.52
N GLU A 253 24.37 -24.75 10.22
CA GLU A 253 23.41 -25.81 9.86
C GLU A 253 21.93 -25.43 10.07
N LEU A 254 21.65 -24.38 10.82
CA LEU A 254 20.29 -23.84 11.00
C LEU A 254 19.98 -22.76 9.95
N PHE A 255 21.03 -22.19 9.36
CA PHE A 255 20.96 -21.19 8.30
C PHE A 255 21.40 -21.76 6.94
N LEU A 256 20.89 -22.94 6.56
CA LEU A 256 21.23 -23.74 5.35
C LEU A 256 21.07 -23.05 3.96
N LEU A 257 21.00 -21.72 3.89
CA LEU A 257 21.09 -20.95 2.65
C LEU A 257 22.40 -20.17 2.58
N PRO A 258 22.94 -19.98 1.36
CA PRO A 258 24.31 -19.54 1.18
C PRO A 258 24.51 -18.14 1.76
N LEU A 259 25.44 -18.07 2.72
CA LEU A 259 26.01 -16.88 3.35
C LEU A 259 26.39 -15.78 2.34
N HIS A 260 26.56 -16.12 1.05
CA HIS A 260 26.94 -15.19 -0.02
C HIS A 260 25.98 -14.01 -0.24
N GLY A 261 24.68 -14.15 0.06
CA GLY A 261 23.70 -13.07 -0.12
C GLY A 261 23.56 -12.11 1.08
N TRP A 262 24.14 -12.48 2.21
CA TRP A 262 23.85 -11.86 3.51
C TRP A 262 24.58 -10.56 3.80
N PRO A 263 25.83 -10.34 3.33
CA PRO A 263 26.47 -9.04 3.48
C PRO A 263 25.61 -7.90 2.89
N ARG A 264 24.79 -8.22 1.88
CA ARG A 264 23.90 -7.29 1.18
C ARG A 264 22.44 -7.35 1.65
N ALA A 265 22.14 -8.14 2.68
CA ALA A 265 20.77 -8.26 3.17
C ALA A 265 20.36 -7.02 3.96
N ARG A 266 19.12 -6.57 3.75
CA ARG A 266 18.48 -5.58 4.62
C ARG A 266 18.13 -6.26 5.95
N ILE A 267 18.63 -5.72 7.06
CA ILE A 267 18.43 -6.32 8.39
C ILE A 267 17.49 -5.43 9.21
N PHE A 268 16.40 -6.03 9.66
CA PHE A 268 15.40 -5.40 10.52
C PHE A 268 15.42 -6.01 11.90
N LEU A 269 15.56 -5.17 12.91
CA LEU A 269 15.46 -5.54 14.31
C LEU A 269 14.05 -5.22 14.82
N ILE A 270 13.38 -6.20 15.40
CA ILE A 270 12.11 -6.04 16.11
C ILE A 270 12.40 -5.83 17.59
N ASP A 271 12.12 -4.64 18.09
CA ASP A 271 12.46 -4.25 19.45
C ASP A 271 11.46 -4.75 20.52
N LYS A 272 11.61 -4.29 21.77
CA LYS A 272 10.73 -4.74 22.88
C LYS A 272 9.27 -4.33 22.72
N LYS A 273 9.00 -3.27 21.95
CA LYS A 273 7.64 -2.78 21.65
C LYS A 273 7.09 -3.40 20.36
N ASP A 274 7.84 -4.33 19.75
CA ASP A 274 7.67 -4.84 18.39
C ASP A 274 7.75 -3.73 17.33
N ALA A 275 8.49 -2.65 17.62
CA ALA A 275 8.80 -1.65 16.62
C ALA A 275 9.98 -2.12 15.76
N ARG A 276 9.85 -1.94 14.45
CA ARG A 276 10.92 -2.19 13.50
C ARG A 276 12.00 -1.10 13.63
N LYS A 277 13.26 -1.54 13.61
CA LYS A 277 14.44 -0.67 13.44
C LYS A 277 15.31 -1.25 12.34
N ASP A 278 15.72 -0.41 11.41
CA ASP A 278 16.68 -0.80 10.40
C ASP A 278 18.06 -0.82 11.07
N LEU A 279 18.79 -1.93 10.89
CA LEU A 279 20.18 -2.01 11.30
C LEU A 279 21.03 -1.58 10.10
N PRO A 280 21.58 -0.35 10.10
CA PRO A 280 22.41 0.12 9.00
C PRO A 280 23.68 -0.74 8.86
N GLU A 281 24.36 -0.57 7.73
CA GLU A 281 25.72 -1.10 7.51
C GLU A 281 26.73 -0.48 8.48
#